data_AF-A0A1A0QVN2-F1
#
_entry.id   AF-A0A1A0QVN2-F1
#
_cell.length_a   1.000
_cell.length_b   1.000
_cell.length_c   1.000
_cell.angle_alpha   90.00
_cell.angle_beta   90.00
_cell.angle_gamma   90.00
#
_symmetry.space_group_name_H-M   'P 1'
#
loop_
_entity.id
_entity.type
_entity.pdbx_description
1 polymer ?
#
loop_
_entity_poly.entity_id
_entity_poly.type
_entity_poly.pdbx_seq_one_letter_code
_entity_poly.pdbx_strand_id
1 'polypeptide(L)'
;MRKSPERRALRIFAFDPMISRAGDHRVTVEVPYRKLERTERSFWDDRLEVVDYDAAADVYYKAVQLDDAAIAMQQGIEPSDSDPQFHQQMVYAVASRVLENFDRALGRRLRFWGGARLRLMPHAFQGSNAYFDDDLNAVLFGYFSADVDDPGANLPGQLIFTCLSHDIVAHEVAHAALSRLHRRYSEPTNAQVPALHEAFADIVALFQRLTFPEVVAAAIRETRNNLLDPKGRLLDIGAQFGSAAGKGHALRSIAATRDPSKVASTTEPHALGWILVSAVYDGFVDTYERRTRDLIRIATGGSGKLPDGELHPDLVNRLAGECVRTAQTVLSMCIRATDYLPPVDPTFSDYLRAMITADFELNRSDETGVRASMIEAFRQRGIRPQAVGSLAVESLLLEAQPDTAPKDIELARIVADLVEVGARELGRTTGPAKSSTYTKRPRAREVTSRSDWDAQQYQSLSEPPREDAQIPETEEPDDDWRSLGGRLGSWVKLNRPILGLEIDIPAAVVGFHPVHRIAATGELLVEMVAQIVQTMSVEGDLGGLRYRAGLTLVANIDGQIRYYIRKPFRDDRKQALRDRVTAFDDAYGMGWKSRNPEPNRIVAAYSARAMDARRWR
;
A
#
# COMPACT_ATOMS: atom_id res chain seq x y z
N MET A 1 23.25 29.14 7.64
CA MET A 1 22.77 27.75 7.58
C MET A 1 22.41 27.43 6.14
N ARG A 2 23.01 26.41 5.52
CA ARG A 2 22.50 25.90 4.22
C ARG A 2 21.16 25.22 4.51
N LYS A 3 20.07 25.70 3.92
CA LYS A 3 18.75 25.06 4.02
C LYS A 3 18.82 23.79 3.17
N SER A 4 18.61 22.62 3.77
CA SER A 4 18.45 21.38 3.01
C SER A 4 17.23 21.49 2.09
N PRO A 5 17.23 20.84 0.91
CA PRO A 5 16.05 20.83 0.06
C PRO A 5 14.88 20.13 0.76
N GLU A 6 13.65 20.50 0.40
CA GLU A 6 12.44 19.88 0.96
C GLU A 6 12.09 18.55 0.25
N ARG A 7 12.57 18.39 -0.99
CA ARG A 7 12.27 17.26 -1.88
C ARG A 7 13.55 16.76 -2.56
N ARG A 8 13.56 15.48 -2.92
CA ARG A 8 14.56 14.87 -3.80
C ARG A 8 13.85 14.33 -5.04
N ALA A 9 14.32 14.76 -6.22
CA ALA A 9 13.89 14.25 -7.51
C ALA A 9 14.63 12.94 -7.82
N LEU A 10 13.91 11.87 -8.18
CA LEU A 10 14.47 10.58 -8.57
C LEU A 10 13.78 10.07 -9.84
N ARG A 11 14.56 9.69 -10.86
CA ARG A 11 14.05 9.03 -12.06
C ARG A 11 13.68 7.58 -11.76
N ILE A 12 12.57 7.14 -12.34
CA ILE A 12 12.06 5.77 -12.24
C ILE A 12 11.51 5.30 -13.59
N PHE A 13 11.27 3.99 -13.72
CA PHE A 13 10.40 3.45 -14.76
C PHE A 13 8.94 3.52 -14.31
N ALA A 14 8.07 4.17 -15.08
CA ALA A 14 6.63 4.22 -14.78
C ALA A 14 5.86 2.99 -15.29
N PHE A 15 6.42 2.33 -16.30
CA PHE A 15 5.94 1.08 -16.87
C PHE A 15 7.10 0.10 -16.89
N ASP A 16 6.79 -1.19 -16.98
CA ASP A 16 7.83 -2.20 -17.07
C ASP A 16 8.74 -1.92 -18.30
N PRO A 17 10.06 -1.73 -18.11
CA PRO A 17 10.99 -1.46 -19.20
C PRO A 17 10.98 -2.57 -20.28
N MET A 18 10.47 -3.76 -19.93
CA MET A 18 10.38 -4.92 -20.81
C MET A 18 9.33 -4.78 -21.92
N ILE A 19 8.38 -3.84 -21.82
CA ILE A 19 7.31 -3.67 -22.82
C ILE A 19 7.49 -2.44 -23.68
N SER A 20 8.12 -1.40 -23.13
CA SER A 20 8.30 -0.17 -23.86
C SER A 20 9.74 0.30 -23.77
N ARG A 21 10.48 -0.09 -24.81
CA ARG A 21 11.88 0.32 -25.04
C ARG A 21 11.99 1.74 -25.62
N ALA A 22 10.86 2.37 -25.96
CA ALA A 22 10.81 3.77 -26.37
C ALA A 22 10.93 4.68 -25.13
N GLY A 23 11.69 5.77 -25.22
CA GLY A 23 12.03 6.67 -24.10
C GLY A 23 10.86 7.37 -23.38
N ASP A 24 9.60 7.09 -23.74
CA ASP A 24 8.38 7.78 -23.32
C ASP A 24 7.81 7.34 -21.95
N HIS A 25 8.56 6.59 -21.14
CA HIS A 25 8.07 6.01 -19.87
C HIS A 25 8.97 6.23 -18.66
N ARG A 26 10.00 7.08 -18.82
CA ARG A 26 10.82 7.56 -17.71
C ARG A 26 10.06 8.71 -17.04
N VAL A 27 9.81 8.58 -15.75
CA VAL A 27 9.20 9.67 -14.97
C VAL A 27 10.14 10.07 -13.85
N THR A 28 10.11 11.35 -13.51
CA THR A 28 10.82 11.86 -12.33
C THR A 28 9.81 11.97 -11.21
N VAL A 29 10.03 11.22 -10.12
CA VAL A 29 9.22 11.33 -8.91
C VAL A 29 9.94 12.22 -7.90
N GLU A 30 9.17 13.14 -7.32
CA GLU A 30 9.62 13.94 -6.19
C GLU A 30 9.26 13.21 -4.90
N VAL A 31 10.26 12.86 -4.10
CA VAL A 31 10.07 12.25 -2.77
C VAL A 31 10.48 13.23 -1.67
N PRO A 32 9.91 13.16 -0.46
CA PRO A 32 10.36 13.98 0.66
C PRO A 32 11.87 13.83 0.87
N TYR A 33 12.59 14.95 1.01
CA TYR A 33 14.02 14.85 1.30
C TYR A 33 14.23 14.29 2.70
N ARG A 34 14.89 13.15 2.78
CA ARG A 34 15.37 12.54 4.02
C ARG A 34 16.89 12.40 3.91
N LYS A 35 17.58 12.75 5.00
CA LYS A 35 19.03 12.53 5.08
C LYS A 35 19.28 11.03 5.00
N LEU A 36 20.07 10.61 4.01
CA LEU A 36 20.45 9.21 3.90
C LEU A 36 21.75 8.95 4.66
N GLU A 37 21.73 7.85 5.39
CA GLU A 37 22.94 7.21 5.88
C GLU A 37 23.25 6.03 4.96
N ARG A 38 24.52 5.66 4.89
CA ARG A 38 25.00 4.71 3.88
C ARG A 38 26.23 3.96 4.38
N THR A 39 26.27 2.67 4.10
CA THR A 39 27.45 1.82 4.10
C THR A 39 27.81 1.45 2.66
N GLU A 40 28.78 0.56 2.46
CA GLU A 40 29.03 0.04 1.11
C GLU A 40 27.92 -0.89 0.61
N ARG A 41 27.16 -1.52 1.52
CA ARG A 41 26.20 -2.60 1.22
C ARG A 41 24.73 -2.19 1.34
N SER A 42 24.46 -1.10 2.07
CA SER A 42 23.11 -0.59 2.27
C SER A 42 23.08 0.93 2.40
N PHE A 43 21.92 1.51 2.18
CA PHE A 43 21.62 2.89 2.56
C PHE A 43 20.21 2.97 3.12
N TRP A 44 19.98 3.95 3.99
CA TRP A 44 18.70 4.08 4.68
C TRP A 44 18.37 5.52 5.04
N ASP A 45 17.07 5.76 5.20
CA ASP A 45 16.55 6.89 5.96
C ASP A 45 15.95 6.42 7.30
N ASP A 46 15.03 7.20 7.85
CA ASP A 46 14.34 6.91 9.10
C ASP A 46 13.12 5.96 8.94
N ARG A 47 12.90 5.35 7.77
CA ARG A 47 11.78 4.43 7.47
C ARG A 47 12.13 3.28 6.54
N LEU A 48 13.01 3.52 5.58
CA LEU A 48 13.37 2.60 4.51
C LEU A 48 14.85 2.28 4.62
N GLU A 49 15.18 1.02 4.41
CA GLU A 49 16.55 0.56 4.23
C GLU A 49 16.61 -0.25 2.95
N VAL A 50 17.53 0.10 2.05
CA VAL A 50 17.79 -0.71 0.87
C VAL A 50 19.04 -1.54 1.15
N VAL A 51 18.88 -2.86 1.13
CA VAL A 51 19.95 -3.85 1.27
C VAL A 51 19.95 -4.72 0.04
N ASP A 52 20.95 -4.54 -0.81
CA ASP A 52 20.98 -5.21 -2.10
C ASP A 52 21.84 -6.47 -2.04
N TYR A 53 21.29 -7.50 -1.39
CA TYR A 53 21.91 -8.82 -1.27
C TYR A 53 21.25 -9.82 -2.22
N ASP A 54 22.06 -10.45 -3.05
CA ASP A 54 21.66 -11.54 -3.94
C ASP A 54 21.97 -12.89 -3.30
N ALA A 55 20.93 -13.59 -2.86
CA ALA A 55 21.09 -14.88 -2.20
C ALA A 55 21.54 -16.01 -3.15
N ALA A 56 21.31 -15.87 -4.46
CA ALA A 56 21.72 -16.87 -5.44
C ALA A 56 23.18 -16.70 -5.87
N ALA A 57 23.67 -15.46 -5.92
CA ALA A 57 25.05 -15.15 -6.21
C ALA A 57 25.94 -15.02 -4.95
N ASP A 58 25.35 -14.95 -3.75
CA ASP A 58 26.03 -14.72 -2.45
C ASP A 58 26.88 -13.43 -2.46
N VAL A 59 26.29 -12.35 -2.96
CA VAL A 59 26.97 -11.04 -3.08
C VAL A 59 26.10 -9.88 -2.60
N TYR A 60 26.76 -8.84 -2.11
CA TYR A 60 26.14 -7.54 -1.87
C TYR A 60 26.50 -6.59 -3.00
N TYR A 61 25.51 -5.99 -3.66
CA TYR A 61 25.76 -4.90 -4.60
C TYR A 61 26.07 -3.60 -3.84
N LYS A 62 26.95 -2.78 -4.43
CA LYS A 62 27.34 -1.50 -3.84
C LYS A 62 26.13 -0.57 -3.73
N ALA A 63 25.91 -0.03 -2.53
CA ALA A 63 24.83 0.90 -2.26
C ALA A 63 24.97 2.18 -3.09
N VAL A 64 23.89 2.65 -3.71
CA VAL A 64 23.86 3.93 -4.42
C VAL A 64 24.08 5.11 -3.46
N GLN A 65 24.78 6.16 -3.91
CA GLN A 65 25.01 7.39 -3.14
C GLN A 65 24.13 8.53 -3.67
N LEU A 66 22.84 8.50 -3.38
CA LEU A 66 21.85 9.49 -3.88
C LEU A 66 22.11 10.94 -3.42
N ASP A 67 22.91 11.13 -2.36
CA ASP A 67 23.34 12.45 -1.88
C ASP A 67 24.63 12.96 -2.58
N ASP A 68 25.20 12.19 -3.52
CA ASP A 68 26.27 12.68 -4.38
C ASP A 68 25.77 13.85 -5.25
N ALA A 69 26.56 14.91 -5.36
CA ALA A 69 26.15 16.13 -6.03
C ALA A 69 25.87 15.91 -7.54
N ALA A 70 26.64 15.05 -8.21
CA ALA A 70 26.45 14.78 -9.62
C ALA A 70 25.16 13.97 -9.86
N ILE A 71 24.91 12.95 -9.02
CA ILE A 71 23.69 12.15 -9.07
C ILE A 71 22.46 13.02 -8.74
N ALA A 72 22.53 13.83 -7.68
CA ALA A 72 21.43 14.69 -7.27
C ALA A 72 21.07 15.75 -8.33
N MET A 73 22.08 16.35 -8.99
CA MET A 73 21.86 17.30 -10.09
C MET A 73 21.22 16.67 -11.33
N GLN A 74 21.31 15.35 -11.48
CA GLN A 74 20.70 14.58 -12.57
C GLN A 74 19.32 14.02 -12.23
N GLN A 75 18.78 14.34 -11.05
CA GLN A 75 17.54 13.75 -10.54
C GLN A 75 17.68 12.24 -10.32
N GLY A 76 18.82 11.81 -9.79
CA GLY A 76 19.16 10.40 -9.61
C GLY A 76 19.99 9.82 -10.76
N ILE A 77 20.20 8.51 -10.70
CA ILE A 77 20.79 7.70 -11.76
C ILE A 77 19.79 7.58 -12.91
N GLU A 78 20.30 7.60 -14.14
CA GLU A 78 19.50 7.40 -15.34
C GLU A 78 18.86 6.00 -15.35
N PRO A 79 17.56 5.87 -15.71
CA PRO A 79 16.91 4.57 -15.78
C PRO A 79 17.66 3.55 -16.65
N SER A 80 17.99 2.43 -16.04
CA SER A 80 18.78 1.34 -16.60
C SER A 80 18.23 0.00 -16.14
N ASP A 81 18.20 -0.99 -17.02
CA ASP A 81 17.84 -2.39 -16.72
C ASP A 81 19.02 -3.24 -16.25
N SER A 82 20.23 -2.69 -16.34
CA SER A 82 21.50 -3.40 -16.11
C SER A 82 22.34 -2.81 -14.97
N ASP A 83 21.94 -1.67 -14.40
CA ASP A 83 22.64 -1.04 -13.28
C ASP A 83 21.93 -1.34 -11.95
N PRO A 84 22.51 -2.18 -11.06
CA PRO A 84 21.95 -2.47 -9.75
C PRO A 84 21.74 -1.23 -8.88
N GLN A 85 22.55 -0.18 -9.03
CA GLN A 85 22.37 1.07 -8.27
C GLN A 85 21.11 1.81 -8.71
N PHE A 86 20.73 1.73 -9.98
CA PHE A 86 19.43 2.21 -10.42
C PHE A 86 18.29 1.35 -9.86
N HIS A 87 18.43 0.02 -9.79
CA HIS A 87 17.40 -0.86 -9.21
C HIS A 87 17.12 -0.48 -7.75
N GLN A 88 18.18 -0.17 -6.99
CA GLN A 88 18.08 0.37 -5.64
C GLN A 88 17.36 1.72 -5.57
N GLN A 89 17.67 2.65 -6.49
CA GLN A 89 16.97 3.93 -6.61
C GLN A 89 15.48 3.72 -6.92
N MET A 90 15.16 2.81 -7.85
CA MET A 90 13.81 2.48 -8.27
C MET A 90 12.97 2.04 -7.08
N VAL A 91 13.41 1.03 -6.33
CA VAL A 91 12.65 0.54 -5.17
C VAL A 91 12.51 1.60 -4.09
N TYR A 92 13.57 2.37 -3.81
CA TYR A 92 13.55 3.43 -2.80
C TYR A 92 12.56 4.55 -3.17
N ALA A 93 12.60 5.02 -4.42
CA ALA A 93 11.79 6.12 -4.89
C ALA A 93 10.29 5.75 -4.90
N VAL A 94 9.95 4.57 -5.42
CA VAL A 94 8.56 4.08 -5.47
C VAL A 94 8.04 3.80 -4.06
N ALA A 95 8.82 3.13 -3.21
CA ALA A 95 8.43 2.86 -1.82
C ALA A 95 8.23 4.17 -1.02
N SER A 96 9.14 5.13 -1.17
CA SER A 96 9.01 6.47 -0.54
C SER A 96 7.72 7.16 -0.95
N ARG A 97 7.34 7.05 -2.24
CA ARG A 97 6.12 7.65 -2.77
C ARG A 97 4.86 6.96 -2.23
N VAL A 98 4.86 5.63 -2.13
CA VAL A 98 3.77 4.88 -1.50
C VAL A 98 3.60 5.37 -0.06
N LEU A 99 4.67 5.37 0.72
CA LEU A 99 4.63 5.77 2.12
C LEU A 99 4.22 7.24 2.32
N GLU A 100 4.60 8.14 1.41
CA GLU A 100 4.10 9.52 1.40
C GLU A 100 2.58 9.59 1.15
N ASN A 101 2.05 8.80 0.21
CA ASN A 101 0.62 8.71 -0.02
C ASN A 101 -0.14 8.25 1.23
N PHE A 102 0.43 7.28 1.97
CA PHE A 102 -0.10 6.86 3.27
C PHE A 102 -0.07 7.99 4.28
N ASP A 103 1.06 8.68 4.41
CA ASP A 103 1.19 9.74 5.41
C ASP A 103 0.19 10.88 5.17
N ARG A 104 0.05 11.29 3.89
CA ARG A 104 -0.87 12.34 3.46
C ARG A 104 -2.32 11.94 3.68
N ALA A 105 -2.70 10.72 3.30
CA ALA A 105 -4.07 10.25 3.42
C ALA A 105 -4.45 10.10 4.90
N LEU A 106 -3.62 9.43 5.69
CA LEU A 106 -3.89 9.15 7.10
C LEU A 106 -3.78 10.40 7.99
N GLY A 107 -3.06 11.43 7.55
CA GLY A 107 -2.82 12.63 8.36
C GLY A 107 -1.82 12.39 9.50
N ARG A 108 -0.95 11.39 9.34
CA ARG A 108 0.07 10.99 10.32
C ARG A 108 1.19 10.26 9.61
N ARG A 109 2.37 10.21 10.21
CA ARG A 109 3.44 9.37 9.70
C ARG A 109 3.15 7.88 9.96
N LEU A 110 3.22 7.04 8.93
CA LEU A 110 3.16 5.59 9.10
C LEU A 110 4.53 5.07 9.59
N ARG A 111 4.58 4.60 10.83
CA ARG A 111 5.75 3.95 11.45
C ARG A 111 5.60 2.44 11.33
N PHE A 112 6.66 1.70 10.98
CA PHE A 112 6.65 0.23 11.10
C PHE A 112 6.85 -0.22 12.55
N TRP A 113 6.73 -1.51 12.81
CA TRP A 113 6.71 -2.04 14.18
C TRP A 113 8.05 -1.83 14.89
N GLY A 114 8.00 -1.42 16.16
CA GLY A 114 9.20 -1.11 16.97
C GLY A 114 10.09 -0.02 16.38
N GLY A 115 9.54 0.89 15.55
CA GLY A 115 10.33 1.92 14.87
C GLY A 115 11.28 1.38 13.80
N ALA A 116 11.20 0.09 13.46
CA ALA A 116 12.07 -0.55 12.48
C ALA A 116 11.91 0.08 11.09
N ARG A 117 12.94 -0.10 10.27
CA ARG A 117 12.91 0.27 8.84
C ARG A 117 12.34 -0.90 8.04
N LEU A 118 11.50 -0.59 7.04
CA LEU A 118 11.13 -1.58 6.03
C LEU A 118 12.34 -1.80 5.12
N ARG A 119 12.80 -3.05 5.04
CA ARG A 119 13.91 -3.43 4.18
C ARG A 119 13.42 -3.65 2.75
N LEU A 120 14.14 -3.15 1.77
CA LEU A 120 13.90 -3.36 0.35
C LEU A 120 15.11 -4.11 -0.22
N MET A 121 14.86 -5.26 -0.84
CA MET A 121 15.92 -6.15 -1.34
C MET A 121 15.74 -6.39 -2.85
N PRO A 122 16.35 -5.55 -3.72
CA PRO A 122 16.11 -5.55 -5.16
C PRO A 122 16.43 -6.86 -5.90
N HIS A 123 17.40 -7.64 -5.40
CA HIS A 123 17.87 -8.88 -6.02
C HIS A 123 17.79 -10.09 -5.08
N ALA A 124 16.79 -10.12 -4.19
CA ALA A 124 16.72 -11.04 -3.06
C ALA A 124 16.86 -12.53 -3.41
N PHE A 125 16.30 -12.99 -4.54
CA PHE A 125 16.36 -14.41 -4.94
C PHE A 125 16.15 -14.60 -6.44
N GLN A 126 16.60 -15.74 -6.98
CA GLN A 126 16.28 -16.16 -8.34
C GLN A 126 14.88 -16.79 -8.40
N GLY A 127 13.93 -16.13 -9.08
CA GLY A 127 12.56 -16.57 -9.27
C GLY A 127 11.65 -15.49 -9.84
N SER A 128 10.58 -15.90 -10.53
CA SER A 128 9.56 -15.00 -11.10
C SER A 128 8.52 -14.56 -10.07
N ASN A 129 8.99 -13.98 -8.96
CA ASN A 129 8.14 -13.58 -7.84
C ASN A 129 8.72 -12.35 -7.12
N ALA A 130 7.88 -11.56 -6.46
CA ALA A 130 8.23 -10.60 -5.43
C ALA A 130 7.18 -10.70 -4.32
N TYR A 131 7.59 -10.51 -3.07
CA TYR A 131 6.67 -10.60 -1.93
C TYR A 131 7.15 -9.78 -0.72
N PHE A 132 6.21 -9.29 0.07
CA PHE A 132 6.46 -8.80 1.42
C PHE A 132 6.49 -9.96 2.45
N ASP A 133 7.47 -9.94 3.34
CA ASP A 133 7.62 -10.87 4.46
C ASP A 133 7.47 -10.13 5.81
N ASP A 134 6.46 -10.51 6.61
CA ASP A 134 6.14 -9.88 7.91
C ASP A 134 7.22 -10.13 8.96
N ASP A 135 7.83 -11.31 8.95
CA ASP A 135 8.81 -11.72 9.96
C ASP A 135 10.16 -11.01 9.72
N LEU A 136 10.55 -10.88 8.46
CA LEU A 136 11.74 -10.12 8.07
C LEU A 136 11.49 -8.61 8.03
N ASN A 137 10.23 -8.17 8.03
CA ASN A 137 9.86 -6.78 7.73
C ASN A 137 10.59 -6.29 6.46
N ALA A 138 10.49 -7.07 5.39
CA ALA A 138 11.25 -6.87 4.16
C ALA A 138 10.39 -7.13 2.92
N VAL A 139 10.61 -6.34 1.88
CA VAL A 139 10.13 -6.61 0.53
C VAL A 139 11.25 -7.25 -0.28
N LEU A 140 11.00 -8.46 -0.76
CA LEU A 140 11.96 -9.31 -1.44
C LEU A 140 11.60 -9.38 -2.93
N PHE A 141 12.49 -8.86 -3.78
CA PHE A 141 12.30 -8.86 -5.22
C PHE A 141 13.12 -9.97 -5.87
N GLY A 142 12.44 -10.82 -6.65
CA GLY A 142 13.08 -11.86 -7.43
C GLY A 142 13.49 -11.40 -8.83
N TYR A 143 14.34 -12.21 -9.46
CA TYR A 143 14.71 -12.05 -10.86
C TYR A 143 14.78 -13.40 -11.58
N PHE A 144 14.52 -13.41 -12.89
CA PHE A 144 14.43 -14.64 -13.68
C PHE A 144 14.76 -14.37 -15.14
N SER A 145 15.07 -15.42 -15.89
CA SER A 145 15.26 -15.33 -17.34
C SER A 145 13.92 -15.43 -18.06
N ALA A 146 13.71 -14.57 -19.06
CA ALA A 146 12.61 -14.69 -20.01
C ALA A 146 12.62 -16.08 -20.67
N ASP A 147 11.43 -16.60 -20.93
CA ASP A 147 11.28 -17.91 -21.58
C ASP A 147 12.00 -17.92 -22.94
N VAL A 148 12.58 -19.07 -23.31
CA VAL A 148 13.37 -19.20 -24.54
C VAL A 148 12.46 -19.28 -25.77
N ASP A 149 11.31 -19.94 -25.62
CA ASP A 149 10.37 -20.25 -26.69
C ASP A 149 9.25 -19.19 -26.78
N ASP A 150 8.86 -18.59 -25.65
CA ASP A 150 7.86 -17.51 -25.58
C ASP A 150 8.31 -16.32 -24.69
N PRO A 151 9.35 -15.56 -25.10
CA PRO A 151 9.87 -14.43 -24.32
C PRO A 151 8.93 -13.21 -24.29
N GLY A 152 7.81 -13.23 -25.03
CA GLY A 152 6.96 -12.06 -25.24
C GLY A 152 7.69 -10.92 -25.94
N ALA A 153 7.74 -9.74 -25.32
CA ALA A 153 8.45 -8.56 -25.82
C ALA A 153 9.97 -8.56 -25.52
N ASN A 154 10.47 -9.60 -24.83
CA ASN A 154 11.85 -9.70 -24.38
C ASN A 154 12.73 -10.49 -25.35
N LEU A 155 14.04 -10.42 -25.14
CA LEU A 155 14.95 -11.35 -25.81
C LEU A 155 14.89 -12.72 -25.09
N PRO A 156 14.93 -13.85 -25.81
CA PRO A 156 15.08 -15.17 -25.21
C PRO A 156 16.20 -15.21 -24.17
N GLY A 157 15.89 -15.62 -22.94
CA GLY A 157 16.87 -15.70 -21.84
C GLY A 157 17.26 -14.37 -21.19
N GLN A 158 16.70 -13.23 -21.61
CA GLN A 158 16.92 -11.92 -21.00
C GLN A 158 16.58 -11.96 -19.51
N LEU A 159 17.45 -11.42 -18.65
CA LEU A 159 17.14 -11.27 -17.23
C LEU A 159 16.08 -10.19 -17.02
N ILE A 160 15.06 -10.55 -16.24
CA ILE A 160 13.94 -9.70 -15.83
C ILE A 160 14.00 -9.53 -14.33
N PHE A 161 13.89 -8.29 -13.87
CA PHE A 161 13.96 -7.92 -12.46
C PHE A 161 12.61 -7.37 -11.99
N THR A 162 11.99 -8.04 -11.03
CA THR A 162 10.70 -7.57 -10.47
C THR A 162 10.78 -6.20 -9.83
N CYS A 163 11.94 -5.83 -9.29
CA CYS A 163 12.21 -4.53 -8.68
C CYS A 163 12.18 -3.35 -9.67
N LEU A 164 12.20 -3.61 -10.99
CA LEU A 164 12.06 -2.59 -12.03
C LEU A 164 10.60 -2.27 -12.38
N SER A 165 9.65 -3.06 -11.91
CA SER A 165 8.23 -2.81 -12.13
C SER A 165 7.68 -1.89 -11.04
N HIS A 166 7.26 -0.68 -11.43
CA HIS A 166 6.59 0.27 -10.53
C HIS A 166 5.43 -0.37 -9.77
N ASP A 167 4.58 -1.11 -10.47
CA ASP A 167 3.37 -1.67 -9.88
C ASP A 167 3.70 -2.76 -8.87
N ILE A 168 4.68 -3.63 -9.15
CA ILE A 168 5.11 -4.67 -8.21
C ILE A 168 5.67 -4.02 -6.95
N VAL A 169 6.60 -3.07 -7.08
CA VAL A 169 7.16 -2.37 -5.93
C VAL A 169 6.07 -1.68 -5.11
N ALA A 170 5.14 -0.98 -5.77
CA ALA A 170 4.05 -0.29 -5.08
C ALA A 170 3.08 -1.26 -4.39
N HIS A 171 2.79 -2.41 -5.01
CA HIS A 171 1.94 -3.46 -4.48
C HIS A 171 2.54 -4.08 -3.21
N GLU A 172 3.80 -4.52 -3.25
CA GLU A 172 4.44 -5.14 -2.09
C GLU A 172 4.64 -4.17 -0.92
N VAL A 173 4.97 -2.91 -1.20
CA VAL A 173 5.06 -1.89 -0.16
C VAL A 173 3.68 -1.58 0.43
N ALA A 174 2.61 -1.67 -0.36
CA ALA A 174 1.25 -1.53 0.14
C ALA A 174 0.85 -2.69 1.07
N HIS A 175 1.30 -3.92 0.80
CA HIS A 175 1.17 -5.03 1.76
C HIS A 175 1.89 -4.75 3.07
N ALA A 176 3.14 -4.28 3.02
CA ALA A 176 3.88 -3.90 4.22
C ALA A 176 3.14 -2.81 5.04
N ALA A 177 2.63 -1.80 4.35
CA ALA A 177 1.86 -0.72 4.97
C ALA A 177 0.53 -1.21 5.57
N LEU A 178 -0.20 -2.08 4.87
CA LEU A 178 -1.45 -2.65 5.35
C LEU A 178 -1.23 -3.59 6.53
N SER A 179 -0.20 -4.46 6.50
CA SER A 179 0.16 -5.31 7.65
C SER A 179 0.44 -4.47 8.89
N ARG A 180 1.11 -3.32 8.71
CA ARG A 180 1.34 -2.39 9.83
C ARG A 180 0.05 -1.77 10.38
N LEU A 181 -0.91 -1.45 9.53
CA LEU A 181 -2.18 -0.83 9.94
C LEU A 181 -3.17 -1.86 10.51
N HIS A 182 -3.16 -3.08 9.98
CA HIS A 182 -4.14 -4.14 10.23
C HIS A 182 -3.49 -5.52 10.14
N ARG A 183 -2.59 -5.85 11.08
CA ARG A 183 -1.82 -7.12 11.08
C ARG A 183 -2.68 -8.38 10.98
N ARG A 184 -3.94 -8.32 11.41
CA ARG A 184 -4.88 -9.47 11.38
C ARG A 184 -5.52 -9.70 10.01
N TYR A 185 -5.29 -8.84 9.02
CA TYR A 185 -5.81 -9.04 7.67
C TYR A 185 -5.01 -10.08 6.87
N SER A 186 -3.90 -10.56 7.42
CA SER A 186 -3.20 -11.77 6.93
C SER A 186 -3.86 -13.07 7.42
N GLU A 187 -4.78 -13.01 8.39
CA GLU A 187 -5.55 -14.18 8.84
C GLU A 187 -6.78 -14.33 7.93
N PRO A 188 -6.87 -15.36 7.06
CA PRO A 188 -7.95 -15.49 6.08
C PRO A 188 -9.24 -16.00 6.76
N THR A 189 -9.85 -15.22 7.65
CA THR A 189 -11.02 -15.60 8.46
C THR A 189 -12.33 -15.67 7.68
N ASN A 190 -12.41 -14.97 6.54
CA ASN A 190 -13.46 -15.12 5.54
C ASN A 190 -12.86 -14.95 4.12
N ALA A 191 -13.64 -15.22 3.06
CA ALA A 191 -13.12 -15.17 1.68
C ALA A 191 -12.71 -13.76 1.24
N GLN A 192 -13.34 -12.72 1.80
CA GLN A 192 -13.09 -11.33 1.44
C GLN A 192 -11.87 -10.74 2.15
N VAL A 193 -11.37 -11.33 3.24
CA VAL A 193 -10.16 -10.84 3.92
C VAL A 193 -8.92 -10.89 3.02
N PRO A 194 -8.50 -12.07 2.50
CA PRO A 194 -7.36 -12.12 1.58
C PRO A 194 -7.66 -11.37 0.28
N ALA A 195 -8.91 -11.39 -0.20
CA ALA A 195 -9.29 -10.66 -1.42
C ALA A 195 -9.18 -9.13 -1.25
N LEU A 196 -9.53 -8.60 -0.07
CA LEU A 196 -9.37 -7.19 0.27
C LEU A 196 -7.88 -6.83 0.41
N HIS A 197 -7.08 -7.72 0.98
CA HIS A 197 -5.64 -7.55 1.11
C HIS A 197 -4.97 -7.35 -0.25
N GLU A 198 -5.25 -8.26 -1.20
CA GLU A 198 -4.78 -8.17 -2.59
C GLU A 198 -5.31 -6.93 -3.31
N ALA A 199 -6.64 -6.72 -3.25
CA ALA A 199 -7.28 -5.60 -3.91
C ALA A 199 -6.76 -4.24 -3.43
N PHE A 200 -6.47 -4.12 -2.13
CA PHE A 200 -5.94 -2.89 -1.56
C PHE A 200 -4.55 -2.57 -2.12
N ALA A 201 -3.67 -3.57 -2.20
CA ALA A 201 -2.35 -3.39 -2.78
C ALA A 201 -2.41 -3.05 -4.29
N ASP A 202 -3.30 -3.70 -5.04
CA ASP A 202 -3.56 -3.35 -6.45
C ASP A 202 -4.13 -1.95 -6.63
N ILE A 203 -5.04 -1.50 -5.76
CA ILE A 203 -5.58 -0.13 -5.75
C ILE A 203 -4.45 0.87 -5.52
N VAL A 204 -3.57 0.66 -4.53
CA VAL A 204 -2.45 1.57 -4.28
C VAL A 204 -1.52 1.63 -5.49
N ALA A 205 -1.12 0.48 -6.04
CA ALA A 205 -0.23 0.41 -7.19
C ALA A 205 -0.80 1.13 -8.42
N LEU A 206 -2.04 0.79 -8.79
CA LEU A 206 -2.75 1.40 -9.92
C LEU A 206 -2.90 2.90 -9.75
N PHE A 207 -3.47 3.34 -8.64
CA PHE A 207 -3.78 4.75 -8.47
C PHE A 207 -2.54 5.60 -8.25
N GLN A 208 -1.46 5.06 -7.68
CA GLN A 208 -0.17 5.74 -7.62
C GLN A 208 0.36 6.02 -9.03
N ARG A 209 0.31 5.05 -9.95
CA ARG A 209 0.72 5.25 -11.34
C ARG A 209 -0.13 6.30 -12.04
N LEU A 210 -1.44 6.31 -11.78
CA LEU A 210 -2.38 7.33 -12.28
C LEU A 210 -2.12 8.73 -11.70
N THR A 211 -1.18 8.89 -10.76
CA THR A 211 -0.73 10.21 -10.31
C THR A 211 0.39 10.82 -11.16
N PHE A 212 0.94 10.08 -12.14
CA PHE A 212 2.00 10.57 -13.03
C PHE A 212 1.39 11.26 -14.27
N PRO A 213 1.49 12.61 -14.39
CA PRO A 213 0.87 13.34 -15.49
C PRO A 213 1.37 12.90 -16.87
N GLU A 214 2.64 12.54 -16.99
CA GLU A 214 3.27 12.10 -18.25
C GLU A 214 2.64 10.80 -18.75
N VAL A 215 2.41 9.86 -17.83
CA VAL A 215 1.75 8.58 -18.11
C VAL A 215 0.30 8.78 -18.52
N VAL A 216 -0.42 9.59 -17.75
CA VAL A 216 -1.84 9.83 -17.96
C VAL A 216 -2.10 10.63 -19.24
N ALA A 217 -1.26 11.64 -19.54
CA ALA A 217 -1.39 12.43 -20.76
C ALA A 217 -1.16 11.59 -22.02
N ALA A 218 -0.16 10.70 -22.00
CA ALA A 218 0.08 9.76 -23.09
C ALA A 218 -1.13 8.85 -23.32
N ALA A 219 -1.69 8.29 -22.25
CA ALA A 219 -2.85 7.43 -22.34
C ALA A 219 -4.12 8.16 -22.83
N ILE A 220 -4.39 9.38 -22.33
CA ILE A 220 -5.54 10.18 -22.77
C ILE A 220 -5.44 10.51 -24.27
N ARG A 221 -4.22 10.75 -24.77
CA ARG A 221 -3.96 10.97 -26.20
C ARG A 221 -4.26 9.71 -27.01
N GLU A 222 -3.77 8.56 -26.55
CA GLU A 222 -3.94 7.25 -27.20
C GLU A 222 -5.41 6.81 -27.24
N THR A 223 -6.13 6.93 -26.13
CA THR A 223 -7.53 6.47 -26.01
C THR A 223 -8.57 7.53 -26.31
N ARG A 224 -8.14 8.74 -26.72
CA ARG A 224 -9.02 9.90 -26.95
C ARG A 224 -9.96 10.15 -25.75
N ASN A 225 -9.38 10.21 -24.56
CA ASN A 225 -10.09 10.41 -23.29
C ASN A 225 -11.02 9.25 -22.85
N ASN A 226 -10.97 8.09 -23.50
CA ASN A 226 -11.69 6.91 -23.05
C ASN A 226 -10.84 6.09 -22.07
N LEU A 227 -11.03 6.27 -20.77
CA LEU A 227 -10.25 5.56 -19.74
C LEU A 227 -10.65 4.08 -19.56
N LEU A 228 -11.73 3.65 -20.23
CA LEU A 228 -12.19 2.25 -20.24
C LEU A 228 -11.86 1.54 -21.55
N ASP A 229 -11.11 2.17 -22.45
CA ASP A 229 -10.67 1.51 -23.69
C ASP A 229 -9.82 0.26 -23.35
N PRO A 230 -10.24 -0.96 -23.73
CA PRO A 230 -9.46 -2.16 -23.47
C PRO A 230 -8.07 -2.18 -24.12
N LYS A 231 -7.82 -1.29 -25.10
CA LYS A 231 -6.50 -1.11 -25.72
C LYS A 231 -5.64 -0.07 -25.00
N GLY A 232 -6.19 0.61 -24.00
CA GLY A 232 -5.50 1.65 -23.26
C GLY A 232 -4.49 1.09 -22.25
N ARG A 233 -3.24 1.54 -22.36
CA ARG A 233 -2.12 1.12 -21.50
C ARG A 233 -2.32 1.37 -19.99
N LEU A 234 -3.30 2.19 -19.60
CA LEU A 234 -3.63 2.44 -18.18
C LEU A 234 -4.24 1.20 -17.51
N LEU A 235 -4.94 0.36 -18.26
CA LEU A 235 -5.63 -0.83 -17.77
C LEU A 235 -4.75 -2.08 -17.77
N ASP A 236 -3.56 -2.02 -18.38
CA ASP A 236 -2.60 -3.12 -18.46
C ASP A 236 -1.78 -3.26 -17.16
N ILE A 237 -2.46 -3.44 -16.02
CA ILE A 237 -1.83 -3.72 -14.73
C ILE A 237 -1.43 -5.20 -14.68
N GLY A 238 -0.16 -5.51 -14.41
CA GLY A 238 0.31 -6.89 -14.17
C GLY A 238 0.32 -7.83 -15.39
N ALA A 239 -0.46 -7.56 -16.45
CA ALA A 239 -0.41 -8.26 -17.74
C ALA A 239 1.01 -8.32 -18.33
N GLN A 240 1.78 -7.29 -18.00
CA GLN A 240 3.12 -7.02 -18.50
C GLN A 240 4.17 -8.04 -18.03
N PHE A 241 4.04 -8.49 -16.78
CA PHE A 241 4.94 -9.44 -16.17
C PHE A 241 4.52 -10.90 -16.44
N GLY A 242 3.20 -11.16 -16.53
CA GLY A 242 2.66 -12.47 -16.90
C GLY A 242 3.14 -12.95 -18.26
N SER A 243 3.17 -12.06 -19.26
CA SER A 243 3.72 -12.37 -20.59
C SER A 243 5.21 -12.71 -20.58
N ALA A 244 6.00 -12.11 -19.68
CA ALA A 244 7.44 -12.34 -19.62
C ALA A 244 7.81 -13.66 -18.91
N ALA A 245 6.91 -14.19 -18.07
CA ALA A 245 7.05 -15.46 -17.35
C ALA A 245 6.53 -16.68 -18.14
N GLY A 246 6.29 -16.56 -19.45
CA GLY A 246 5.83 -17.66 -20.32
C GLY A 246 4.37 -18.10 -20.07
N LYS A 247 3.59 -17.26 -19.38
CA LYS A 247 2.20 -17.54 -19.03
C LYS A 247 1.35 -16.42 -19.60
N GLY A 248 0.92 -16.59 -20.85
CA GLY A 248 0.14 -15.65 -21.67
C GLY A 248 -1.23 -15.22 -21.12
N HIS A 249 -1.36 -15.08 -19.81
CA HIS A 249 -2.50 -14.53 -19.13
C HIS A 249 -2.21 -13.07 -18.75
N ALA A 250 -2.40 -12.18 -19.73
CA ALA A 250 -2.87 -10.83 -19.45
C ALA A 250 -4.29 -10.92 -18.87
N LEU A 251 -4.42 -11.41 -17.64
CA LEU A 251 -5.70 -11.59 -16.99
C LEU A 251 -6.09 -10.29 -16.32
N ARG A 252 -7.07 -9.62 -16.93
CA ARG A 252 -8.29 -9.05 -16.31
C ARG A 252 -8.55 -7.62 -16.81
N SER A 253 -9.46 -7.49 -17.76
CA SER A 253 -9.93 -6.17 -18.18
C SER A 253 -10.82 -5.57 -17.09
N ILE A 254 -10.46 -4.41 -16.56
CA ILE A 254 -11.39 -3.59 -15.75
C ILE A 254 -12.67 -3.28 -16.55
N ALA A 255 -12.55 -3.17 -17.87
CA ALA A 255 -13.64 -2.99 -18.82
C ALA A 255 -14.48 -4.26 -19.08
N ALA A 256 -14.21 -5.38 -18.39
CA ALA A 256 -15.08 -6.55 -18.43
C ALA A 256 -16.48 -6.21 -17.92
N THR A 257 -17.49 -6.90 -18.48
CA THR A 257 -18.90 -6.67 -18.18
C THR A 257 -19.17 -6.64 -16.67
N ARG A 258 -19.87 -5.60 -16.22
CA ARG A 258 -20.34 -5.42 -14.86
C ARG A 258 -21.35 -6.53 -14.54
N ASP A 259 -20.95 -7.49 -13.70
CA ASP A 259 -21.74 -8.66 -13.33
C ASP A 259 -21.84 -8.80 -11.80
N PRO A 260 -22.98 -8.43 -11.21
CA PRO A 260 -23.20 -8.52 -9.77
C PRO A 260 -23.13 -9.94 -9.19
N SER A 261 -23.29 -10.98 -10.01
CA SER A 261 -23.33 -12.37 -9.53
C SER A 261 -21.94 -12.91 -9.17
N LYS A 262 -20.88 -12.34 -9.76
CA LYS A 262 -19.50 -12.84 -9.63
C LYS A 262 -18.95 -12.75 -8.20
N VAL A 263 -19.37 -11.77 -7.42
CA VAL A 263 -18.89 -11.61 -6.03
C VAL A 263 -19.26 -12.82 -5.16
N ALA A 264 -20.41 -13.46 -5.42
CA ALA A 264 -20.88 -14.60 -4.66
C ALA A 264 -20.30 -15.93 -5.14
N SER A 265 -19.95 -16.05 -6.42
CA SER A 265 -19.44 -17.29 -7.03
C SER A 265 -17.91 -17.38 -7.07
N THR A 266 -17.20 -16.27 -6.89
CA THR A 266 -15.72 -16.24 -6.95
C THR A 266 -15.11 -16.56 -5.59
N THR A 267 -14.28 -17.60 -5.53
CA THR A 267 -13.62 -18.06 -4.30
C THR A 267 -12.13 -17.76 -4.24
N GLU A 268 -11.48 -17.66 -5.41
CA GLU A 268 -10.05 -17.34 -5.53
C GLU A 268 -9.81 -15.87 -5.11
N PRO A 269 -8.94 -15.59 -4.12
CA PRO A 269 -8.84 -14.25 -3.55
C PRO A 269 -8.41 -13.17 -4.53
N HIS A 270 -7.48 -13.43 -5.44
CA HIS A 270 -7.05 -12.41 -6.39
C HIS A 270 -8.19 -12.05 -7.34
N ALA A 271 -8.93 -13.04 -7.86
CA ALA A 271 -10.07 -12.84 -8.75
C ALA A 271 -11.22 -12.13 -8.02
N LEU A 272 -11.49 -12.49 -6.76
CA LEU A 272 -12.48 -11.82 -5.93
C LEU A 272 -12.05 -10.38 -5.61
N GLY A 273 -10.77 -10.18 -5.30
CA GLY A 273 -10.18 -8.86 -5.06
C GLY A 273 -10.24 -7.97 -6.29
N TRP A 274 -10.05 -8.55 -7.48
CA TRP A 274 -10.17 -7.82 -8.74
C TRP A 274 -11.56 -7.23 -8.98
N ILE A 275 -12.62 -7.86 -8.46
CA ILE A 275 -13.97 -7.30 -8.51
C ILE A 275 -14.03 -5.99 -7.73
N LEU A 276 -13.36 -5.92 -6.58
CA LEU A 276 -13.25 -4.70 -5.77
C LEU A 276 -12.39 -3.63 -6.48
N VAL A 277 -11.21 -4.00 -7.00
CA VAL A 277 -10.35 -3.07 -7.77
C VAL A 277 -11.14 -2.44 -8.93
N SER A 278 -11.87 -3.28 -9.66
CA SER A 278 -12.66 -2.82 -10.80
C SER A 278 -13.85 -1.94 -10.38
N ALA A 279 -14.44 -2.16 -9.20
CA ALA A 279 -15.49 -1.29 -8.66
C ALA A 279 -14.94 0.10 -8.31
N VAL A 280 -13.77 0.15 -7.69
CA VAL A 280 -13.10 1.43 -7.35
C VAL A 280 -12.70 2.18 -8.63
N TYR A 281 -12.20 1.47 -9.64
CA TYR A 281 -11.86 2.08 -10.92
C TYR A 281 -13.09 2.60 -11.69
N ASP A 282 -14.20 1.85 -11.73
CA ASP A 282 -15.47 2.33 -12.30
C ASP A 282 -15.91 3.63 -11.62
N GLY A 283 -15.90 3.67 -10.28
CA GLY A 283 -16.26 4.88 -9.53
C GLY A 283 -15.30 6.05 -9.78
N PHE A 284 -14.02 5.77 -10.01
CA PHE A 284 -13.03 6.76 -10.44
C PHE A 284 -13.35 7.33 -11.83
N VAL A 285 -13.63 6.48 -12.81
CA VAL A 285 -13.98 6.90 -14.18
C VAL A 285 -15.24 7.75 -14.17
N ASP A 286 -16.30 7.31 -13.50
CA ASP A 286 -17.56 8.06 -13.40
C ASP A 286 -17.36 9.44 -12.75
N THR A 287 -16.45 9.54 -11.77
CA THR A 287 -16.07 10.82 -11.14
C THR A 287 -15.26 11.69 -12.10
N TYR A 288 -14.31 11.10 -12.82
CA TYR A 288 -13.47 11.79 -13.79
C TYR A 288 -14.29 12.38 -14.95
N GLU A 289 -15.19 11.59 -15.54
CA GLU A 289 -16.08 12.03 -16.62
C GLU A 289 -16.95 13.20 -16.17
N ARG A 290 -17.44 13.17 -14.94
CA ARG A 290 -18.23 14.28 -14.36
C ARG A 290 -17.40 15.55 -14.23
N ARG A 291 -16.17 15.43 -13.74
CA ARG A 291 -15.24 16.55 -13.53
C ARG A 291 -14.71 17.17 -14.81
N THR A 292 -14.64 16.40 -15.90
CA THR A 292 -14.14 16.87 -17.20
C THR A 292 -15.22 17.31 -18.17
N ARG A 293 -16.50 17.17 -17.81
CA ARG A 293 -17.64 17.48 -18.69
C ARG A 293 -17.65 18.91 -19.21
N ASP A 294 -17.17 19.87 -18.43
CA ASP A 294 -17.02 21.26 -18.85
C ASP A 294 -15.90 21.43 -19.89
N LEU A 295 -14.72 20.82 -19.68
CA LEU A 295 -13.61 20.82 -20.62
C LEU A 295 -14.02 20.20 -21.96
N ILE A 296 -14.74 19.08 -21.93
CA ILE A 296 -15.27 18.45 -23.13
C ILE A 296 -16.27 19.38 -23.81
N ARG A 297 -17.21 19.97 -23.07
CA ARG A 297 -18.20 20.91 -23.63
C ARG A 297 -17.55 22.11 -24.30
N ILE A 298 -16.48 22.65 -23.71
CA ILE A 298 -15.69 23.76 -24.28
C ILE A 298 -15.01 23.30 -25.57
N ALA A 299 -14.32 22.16 -25.54
CA ALA A 299 -13.57 21.64 -26.68
C ALA A 299 -14.45 21.25 -27.88
N THR A 300 -15.70 20.88 -27.63
CA THR A 300 -16.61 20.37 -28.66
C THR A 300 -17.73 21.35 -29.02
N GLY A 301 -17.69 22.58 -28.52
CA GLY A 301 -18.75 23.58 -28.74
C GLY A 301 -20.14 23.13 -28.28
N GLY A 302 -20.23 22.31 -27.22
CA GLY A 302 -21.51 21.82 -26.69
C GLY A 302 -21.91 20.40 -27.08
N SER A 303 -21.32 19.82 -28.14
CA SER A 303 -21.79 18.52 -28.67
C SER A 303 -21.49 17.30 -27.78
N GLY A 304 -20.50 17.40 -26.88
CA GLY A 304 -20.01 16.28 -26.08
C GLY A 304 -19.16 15.28 -26.87
N LYS A 305 -19.01 15.45 -28.19
CA LYS A 305 -18.26 14.54 -29.06
C LYS A 305 -16.92 15.17 -29.44
N LEU A 306 -15.84 14.54 -28.99
CA LEU A 306 -14.48 14.97 -29.31
C LEU A 306 -14.22 14.90 -30.83
N PRO A 307 -13.51 15.87 -31.41
CA PRO A 307 -13.19 15.88 -32.84
C PRO A 307 -12.35 14.67 -33.21
N ASP A 308 -12.46 14.24 -34.47
CA ASP A 308 -11.59 13.20 -35.04
C ASP A 308 -10.14 13.67 -35.17
N GLY A 309 -9.21 12.70 -35.08
CA GLY A 309 -7.78 12.96 -35.03
C GLY A 309 -7.25 13.18 -33.62
N GLU A 310 -6.07 13.79 -33.53
CA GLU A 310 -5.39 14.06 -32.26
C GLU A 310 -6.09 15.17 -31.47
N LEU A 311 -6.18 14.98 -30.16
CA LEU A 311 -6.68 16.01 -29.25
C LEU A 311 -5.63 17.12 -29.11
N HIS A 312 -6.09 18.37 -29.01
CA HIS A 312 -5.20 19.51 -28.77
C HIS A 312 -4.35 19.28 -27.51
N PRO A 313 -3.02 19.52 -27.53
CA PRO A 313 -2.15 19.25 -26.38
C PRO A 313 -2.62 19.89 -25.07
N ASP A 314 -3.12 21.12 -25.12
CA ASP A 314 -3.64 21.81 -23.92
C ASP A 314 -4.90 21.13 -23.34
N LEU A 315 -5.76 20.56 -24.19
CA LEU A 315 -6.91 19.79 -23.72
C LEU A 315 -6.42 18.52 -23.04
N VAL A 316 -5.48 17.80 -23.65
CA VAL A 316 -4.85 16.60 -23.05
C VAL A 316 -4.24 16.93 -21.70
N ASN A 317 -3.49 18.03 -21.59
CA ASN A 317 -2.85 18.44 -20.34
C ASN A 317 -3.88 18.81 -19.25
N ARG A 318 -4.98 19.48 -19.60
CA ARG A 318 -6.04 19.78 -18.63
C ARG A 318 -6.80 18.53 -18.18
N LEU A 319 -7.13 17.65 -19.12
CA LEU A 319 -7.75 16.35 -18.84
C LEU A 319 -6.85 15.48 -17.95
N ALA A 320 -5.55 15.40 -18.26
CA ALA A 320 -4.56 14.70 -17.45
C ALA A 320 -4.47 15.28 -16.03
N GLY A 321 -4.49 16.60 -15.90
CA GLY A 321 -4.53 17.26 -14.59
C GLY A 321 -5.77 16.89 -13.76
N GLU A 322 -6.97 16.84 -14.36
CA GLU A 322 -8.19 16.40 -13.67
C GLU A 322 -8.15 14.89 -13.34
N CYS A 323 -7.60 14.07 -14.23
CA CYS A 323 -7.42 12.63 -14.02
C CYS A 323 -6.50 12.37 -12.83
N VAL A 324 -5.31 12.98 -12.79
CA VAL A 324 -4.34 12.89 -11.68
C VAL A 324 -4.97 13.36 -10.36
N ARG A 325 -5.69 14.49 -10.36
CA ARG A 325 -6.40 14.98 -9.17
C ARG A 325 -7.44 13.99 -8.68
N THR A 326 -8.22 13.41 -9.60
CA THR A 326 -9.26 12.43 -9.26
C THR A 326 -8.65 11.14 -8.74
N ALA A 327 -7.58 10.65 -9.36
CA ALA A 327 -6.84 9.46 -8.93
C ALA A 327 -6.27 9.65 -7.52
N GLN A 328 -5.66 10.79 -7.23
CA GLN A 328 -5.16 11.10 -5.89
C GLN A 328 -6.30 11.17 -4.85
N THR A 329 -7.45 11.76 -5.20
CA THR A 329 -8.63 11.80 -4.32
C THR A 329 -9.10 10.39 -3.97
N VAL A 330 -9.24 9.52 -4.97
CA VAL A 330 -9.68 8.12 -4.79
C VAL A 330 -8.66 7.32 -3.99
N LEU A 331 -7.36 7.40 -4.32
CA LEU A 331 -6.29 6.76 -3.55
C LEU A 331 -6.33 7.16 -2.08
N SER A 332 -6.46 8.47 -1.82
CA SER A 332 -6.51 9.01 -0.46
C SER A 332 -7.78 8.57 0.28
N MET A 333 -8.91 8.42 -0.42
CA MET A 333 -10.15 7.87 0.15
C MET A 333 -9.99 6.39 0.53
N CYS A 334 -9.40 5.58 -0.34
CA CYS A 334 -9.13 4.16 -0.08
C CYS A 334 -8.17 3.95 1.10
N ILE A 335 -7.06 4.70 1.16
CA ILE A 335 -6.12 4.59 2.29
C ILE A 335 -6.77 5.07 3.59
N ARG A 336 -7.47 6.21 3.59
CA ARG A 336 -8.16 6.73 4.79
C ARG A 336 -9.21 5.79 5.35
N ALA A 337 -9.88 5.02 4.49
CA ALA A 337 -10.88 4.04 4.91
C ALA A 337 -10.32 3.03 5.92
N THR A 338 -9.01 2.75 5.89
CA THR A 338 -8.38 1.85 6.86
C THR A 338 -8.54 2.29 8.32
N ASP A 339 -8.66 3.60 8.61
CA ASP A 339 -8.92 4.10 9.96
C ASP A 339 -10.39 3.88 10.42
N TYR A 340 -11.29 3.57 9.48
CA TYR A 340 -12.72 3.32 9.71
C TYR A 340 -13.12 1.86 9.47
N LEU A 341 -12.14 0.96 9.36
CA LEU A 341 -12.39 -0.47 9.25
C LEU A 341 -12.35 -1.16 10.64
N PRO A 342 -13.09 -2.27 10.81
CA PRO A 342 -12.92 -3.12 11.99
C PRO A 342 -11.54 -3.77 12.00
N PRO A 343 -10.96 -4.07 13.18
CA PRO A 343 -9.59 -4.59 13.26
C PRO A 343 -9.49 -6.09 12.91
N VAL A 344 -10.62 -6.76 12.72
CA VAL A 344 -10.73 -8.18 12.33
C VAL A 344 -11.91 -8.37 11.39
N ASP A 345 -11.84 -9.43 10.57
CA ASP A 345 -12.90 -9.90 9.68
C ASP A 345 -13.58 -8.81 8.82
N PRO A 346 -12.79 -7.99 8.11
CA PRO A 346 -13.36 -7.02 7.18
C PRO A 346 -14.11 -7.73 6.05
N THR A 347 -15.06 -7.01 5.47
CA THR A 347 -15.78 -7.36 4.25
C THR A 347 -15.72 -6.19 3.27
N PHE A 348 -16.01 -6.43 1.99
CA PHE A 348 -16.16 -5.38 0.99
C PHE A 348 -17.28 -4.40 1.35
N SER A 349 -18.31 -4.85 2.06
CA SER A 349 -19.34 -3.99 2.64
C SER A 349 -18.75 -3.04 3.69
N ASP A 350 -17.92 -3.56 4.61
CA ASP A 350 -17.25 -2.74 5.63
C ASP A 350 -16.32 -1.72 4.96
N TYR A 351 -15.59 -2.14 3.92
CA TYR A 351 -14.68 -1.26 3.19
C TYR A 351 -15.40 -0.15 2.44
N LEU A 352 -16.52 -0.44 1.75
CA LEU A 352 -17.35 0.60 1.13
C LEU A 352 -17.82 1.61 2.18
N ARG A 353 -18.40 1.14 3.29
CA ARG A 353 -18.89 2.03 4.37
C ARG A 353 -17.78 2.88 4.97
N ALA A 354 -16.60 2.29 5.18
CA ALA A 354 -15.42 2.97 5.67
C ALA A 354 -14.94 4.05 4.68
N MET A 355 -14.92 3.75 3.37
CA MET A 355 -14.58 4.73 2.32
C MET A 355 -15.55 5.92 2.31
N ILE A 356 -16.87 5.65 2.29
CA ILE A 356 -17.89 6.71 2.27
C ILE A 356 -17.83 7.57 3.53
N THR A 357 -17.67 6.94 4.70
CA THR A 357 -17.54 7.66 5.98
C THR A 357 -16.28 8.51 6.03
N ALA A 358 -15.12 7.93 5.67
CA ALA A 358 -13.84 8.63 5.71
C ALA A 358 -13.79 9.86 4.79
N ASP A 359 -14.47 9.81 3.64
CA ASP A 359 -14.60 10.96 2.76
C ASP A 359 -15.64 11.97 3.26
N PHE A 360 -16.80 11.52 3.74
CA PHE A 360 -17.82 12.41 4.31
C PHE A 360 -17.28 13.28 5.44
N GLU A 361 -16.46 12.69 6.32
CA GLU A 361 -15.86 13.39 7.46
C GLU A 361 -14.93 14.55 7.09
N LEU A 362 -14.32 14.52 5.91
CA LEU A 362 -13.44 15.61 5.44
C LEU A 362 -14.08 16.49 4.37
N ASN A 363 -15.01 15.95 3.59
CA ASN A 363 -15.55 16.58 2.38
C ASN A 363 -17.08 16.47 2.36
N ARG A 364 -17.77 17.02 3.37
CA ARG A 364 -19.23 16.86 3.54
C ARG A 364 -20.05 17.22 2.29
N SER A 365 -19.66 18.24 1.53
CA SER A 365 -20.41 18.72 0.36
C SER A 365 -20.43 17.76 -0.85
N ASP A 366 -19.44 16.86 -0.99
CA ASP A 366 -19.25 16.00 -2.18
C ASP A 366 -19.42 16.71 -3.52
N GLU A 367 -18.81 17.89 -3.69
CA GLU A 367 -18.96 18.69 -4.92
C GLU A 367 -18.61 17.92 -6.20
N THR A 368 -17.66 16.98 -6.11
CA THR A 368 -17.25 16.13 -7.22
C THR A 368 -18.14 14.91 -7.42
N GLY A 369 -18.99 14.57 -6.46
CA GLY A 369 -19.85 13.39 -6.49
C GLY A 369 -19.10 12.06 -6.39
N VAL A 370 -17.92 12.05 -5.76
CA VAL A 370 -17.04 10.87 -5.69
C VAL A 370 -17.70 9.77 -4.87
N ARG A 371 -18.42 10.11 -3.79
CA ARG A 371 -19.11 9.12 -2.97
C ARG A 371 -20.24 8.46 -3.76
N ALA A 372 -21.05 9.25 -4.45
CA ALA A 372 -22.13 8.74 -5.28
C ALA A 372 -21.62 7.78 -6.39
N SER A 373 -20.54 8.15 -7.08
CA SER A 373 -19.91 7.30 -8.10
C SER A 373 -19.39 5.98 -7.51
N MET A 374 -18.73 6.02 -6.35
CA MET A 374 -18.24 4.81 -5.67
C MET A 374 -19.38 3.86 -5.26
N ILE A 375 -20.45 4.41 -4.69
CA ILE A 375 -21.62 3.62 -4.27
C ILE A 375 -22.24 2.89 -5.46
N GLU A 376 -22.44 3.61 -6.57
CA GLU A 376 -23.05 3.04 -7.77
C GLU A 376 -22.15 1.99 -8.42
N ALA A 377 -20.84 2.24 -8.51
CA ALA A 377 -19.89 1.29 -9.06
C ALA A 377 -19.82 -0.01 -8.25
N PHE A 378 -19.82 0.07 -6.91
CA PHE A 378 -19.86 -1.10 -6.04
C PHE A 378 -21.16 -1.89 -6.22
N ARG A 379 -22.31 -1.19 -6.30
CA ARG A 379 -23.63 -1.80 -6.56
C ARG A 379 -23.65 -2.57 -7.88
N GLN A 380 -23.09 -1.99 -8.94
CA GLN A 380 -23.04 -2.60 -10.27
C GLN A 380 -22.16 -3.86 -10.33
N ARG A 381 -21.25 -4.03 -9.36
CA ARG A 381 -20.43 -5.24 -9.21
C ARG A 381 -20.91 -6.18 -8.10
N GLY A 382 -22.11 -5.96 -7.57
CA GLY A 382 -22.73 -6.84 -6.57
C GLY A 382 -22.19 -6.65 -5.15
N ILE A 383 -21.29 -5.70 -4.93
CA ILE A 383 -20.82 -5.32 -3.61
C ILE A 383 -21.89 -4.43 -2.99
N ARG A 384 -22.67 -5.01 -2.07
CA ARG A 384 -23.77 -4.32 -1.39
C ARG A 384 -23.48 -4.23 0.09
N PRO A 385 -23.88 -3.12 0.74
CA PRO A 385 -23.79 -3.02 2.18
C PRO A 385 -24.77 -4.03 2.82
N GLN A 386 -24.27 -4.88 3.71
CA GLN A 386 -25.07 -5.96 4.31
C GLN A 386 -25.92 -5.49 5.50
N ALA A 387 -25.57 -4.36 6.10
CA ALA A 387 -26.14 -3.87 7.36
C ALA A 387 -27.12 -2.69 7.19
N VAL A 388 -27.48 -2.32 5.96
CA VAL A 388 -28.24 -1.09 5.67
C VAL A 388 -29.32 -1.35 4.62
N GLY A 389 -30.47 -0.69 4.74
CA GLY A 389 -31.62 -0.87 3.85
C GLY A 389 -31.61 -0.03 2.57
N SER A 390 -30.62 0.85 2.39
CA SER A 390 -30.57 1.84 1.30
C SER A 390 -29.13 2.12 0.86
N LEU A 391 -28.97 2.53 -0.40
CA LEU A 391 -27.69 2.99 -0.98
C LEU A 391 -27.52 4.52 -0.88
N ALA A 392 -28.40 5.21 -0.15
CA ALA A 392 -28.19 6.61 0.20
C ALA A 392 -26.91 6.77 1.03
N VAL A 393 -26.20 7.89 0.85
CA VAL A 393 -24.93 8.17 1.54
C VAL A 393 -25.12 8.05 3.06
N GLU A 394 -26.18 8.64 3.59
CA GLU A 394 -26.52 8.68 5.01
C GLU A 394 -26.74 7.28 5.60
N SER A 395 -27.28 6.36 4.79
CA SER A 395 -27.49 4.97 5.20
C SER A 395 -26.18 4.19 5.27
N LEU A 396 -25.20 4.55 4.44
CA LEU A 396 -23.90 3.89 4.37
C LEU A 396 -22.91 4.37 5.42
N LEU A 397 -23.09 5.58 5.95
CA LEU A 397 -22.24 6.12 7.02
C LEU A 397 -22.16 5.15 8.19
N LEU A 398 -20.98 5.11 8.82
CA LEU A 398 -20.84 4.47 10.12
C LEU A 398 -21.64 5.27 11.14
N GLU A 399 -22.22 4.55 12.10
CA GLU A 399 -23.06 5.16 13.12
C GLU A 399 -22.21 6.02 14.06
N ALA A 400 -22.29 7.33 13.88
CA ALA A 400 -21.65 8.31 14.73
C ALA A 400 -22.39 8.40 16.06
N GLN A 401 -21.65 8.53 17.15
CA GLN A 401 -22.21 8.90 18.43
C GLN A 401 -22.76 10.33 18.36
N PRO A 402 -23.85 10.63 19.08
CA PRO A 402 -24.40 11.98 19.09
C PRO A 402 -23.39 12.96 19.68
N ASP A 403 -23.45 14.23 19.24
CA ASP A 403 -22.59 15.29 19.76
C ASP A 403 -22.73 15.51 21.28
N THR A 404 -23.84 15.06 21.86
CA THR A 404 -24.14 15.07 23.30
C THR A 404 -23.55 13.90 24.07
N ALA A 405 -22.86 12.95 23.41
CA ALA A 405 -22.23 11.82 24.05
C ALA A 405 -21.22 12.28 25.12
N PRO A 406 -21.11 11.56 26.25
CA PRO A 406 -20.25 11.96 27.35
C PRO A 406 -18.78 12.00 26.91
N LYS A 407 -18.06 13.01 27.40
CA LYS A 407 -16.63 13.19 27.18
C LYS A 407 -15.86 12.57 28.34
N ASP A 408 -14.83 11.78 28.03
CA ASP A 408 -13.98 11.16 29.05
C ASP A 408 -12.69 11.98 29.22
N ILE A 409 -12.46 12.48 30.44
CA ILE A 409 -11.33 13.35 30.77
C ILE A 409 -9.99 12.62 30.63
N GLU A 410 -9.92 11.35 30.99
CA GLU A 410 -8.67 10.60 30.90
C GLU A 410 -8.36 10.22 29.45
N LEU A 411 -9.38 9.87 28.67
CA LEU A 411 -9.24 9.69 27.24
C LEU A 411 -8.79 10.99 26.57
N ALA A 412 -9.37 12.14 26.92
CA ALA A 412 -8.97 13.44 26.38
C ALA A 412 -7.47 13.73 26.60
N ARG A 413 -6.95 13.40 27.79
CA ARG A 413 -5.51 13.53 28.09
C ARG A 413 -4.66 12.59 27.24
N ILE A 414 -5.06 11.33 27.10
CA ILE A 414 -4.35 10.36 26.26
C ILE A 414 -4.31 10.85 24.80
N VAL A 415 -5.43 11.35 24.27
CA VAL A 415 -5.52 11.88 22.91
C VAL A 415 -4.64 13.12 22.75
N ALA A 416 -4.69 14.07 23.69
CA ALA A 416 -3.87 15.28 23.63
C ALA A 416 -2.36 14.97 23.62
N ASP A 417 -1.90 14.07 24.50
CA ASP A 417 -0.49 13.67 24.57
C ASP A 417 -0.06 12.93 23.28
N LEU A 418 -0.93 12.06 22.75
CA LEU A 418 -0.68 11.33 21.51
C LEU A 418 -0.59 12.26 20.29
N VAL A 419 -1.45 13.27 20.24
CA VAL A 419 -1.47 14.32 19.21
C VAL A 419 -0.16 15.11 19.23
N GLU A 420 0.33 15.46 20.42
CA GLU A 420 1.60 16.17 20.56
C GLU A 420 2.79 15.36 20.03
N VAL A 421 2.86 14.06 20.37
CA VAL A 421 3.87 13.14 19.84
C VAL A 421 3.78 13.05 18.31
N GLY A 422 2.58 12.87 17.77
CA GLY A 422 2.36 12.79 16.31
C GLY A 422 2.73 14.09 15.57
N ALA A 423 2.46 15.25 16.16
CA ALA A 423 2.81 16.55 15.59
C ALA A 423 4.33 16.76 15.51
N ARG A 424 5.09 16.29 16.53
CA ARG A 424 6.56 16.30 16.50
C ARG A 424 7.10 15.46 15.33
N GLU A 425 6.55 14.26 15.11
CA GLU A 425 6.98 13.35 14.04
C GLU A 425 6.72 13.88 12.61
N LEU A 426 5.69 14.70 12.44
CA LEU A 426 5.41 15.38 11.18
C LEU A 426 6.35 16.57 10.90
N GLY A 427 7.36 16.80 11.76
CA GLY A 427 8.29 17.93 11.63
C GLY A 427 7.61 19.29 11.83
N ARG A 428 6.44 19.31 12.49
CA ARG A 428 5.67 20.54 12.76
C ARG A 428 6.07 21.23 14.06
N THR A 429 7.23 20.89 14.63
CA THR A 429 7.79 21.55 15.82
C THR A 429 8.99 22.44 15.48
N THR A 430 8.99 23.65 16.04
CA THR A 430 9.93 24.76 15.81
C THR A 430 11.18 24.71 16.71
N GLY A 431 11.85 23.55 16.83
CA GLY A 431 13.02 23.37 17.73
C GLY A 431 14.33 22.98 17.01
N PRO A 432 15.52 23.41 17.50
CA PRO A 432 16.79 23.22 16.80
C PRO A 432 17.40 21.81 17.00
N ALA A 433 17.78 21.16 15.90
CA ALA A 433 18.47 19.87 15.88
C ALA A 433 19.95 19.98 16.33
N LYS A 434 20.44 19.04 17.15
CA LYS A 434 21.86 18.94 17.55
C LYS A 434 22.57 17.86 16.73
N SER A 435 23.76 18.19 16.23
CA SER A 435 24.60 17.38 15.35
C SER A 435 25.51 16.40 16.11
N SER A 436 25.76 15.21 15.55
CA SER A 436 26.87 14.32 15.96
C SER A 436 27.96 14.24 14.89
N THR A 437 29.19 13.97 15.35
CA THR A 437 30.47 14.32 14.73
C THR A 437 31.14 13.12 14.04
N TYR A 438 31.80 13.38 12.91
CA TYR A 438 32.48 12.42 12.01
C TYR A 438 33.90 12.00 12.46
N THR A 439 34.30 10.75 12.19
CA THR A 439 35.71 10.28 12.29
C THR A 439 36.23 9.63 10.99
N LYS A 440 37.54 9.78 10.76
CA LYS A 440 38.28 9.70 9.47
C LYS A 440 38.56 8.26 8.95
N ARG A 441 38.54 8.10 7.61
CA ARG A 441 38.97 6.91 6.85
C ARG A 441 40.45 6.97 6.40
N PRO A 442 41.17 5.83 6.26
CA PRO A 442 42.48 5.77 5.62
C PRO A 442 42.42 5.51 4.10
N ARG A 443 43.51 5.87 3.39
CA ARG A 443 43.65 5.97 1.93
C ARG A 443 44.04 4.66 1.24
N ALA A 444 43.60 4.50 -0.01
CA ALA A 444 43.90 3.37 -0.91
C ALA A 444 45.08 3.66 -1.88
N ARG A 445 45.65 2.59 -2.44
CA ARG A 445 46.85 2.55 -3.32
C ARG A 445 46.47 2.34 -4.80
N GLU A 446 47.34 2.82 -5.69
CA GLU A 446 47.21 2.86 -7.17
C GLU A 446 47.60 1.56 -7.90
N VAL A 447 47.04 1.37 -9.11
CA VAL A 447 47.25 0.21 -10.01
C VAL A 447 47.47 0.68 -11.47
N THR A 448 48.23 -0.09 -12.25
CA THR A 448 49.02 0.37 -13.42
C THR A 448 48.90 -0.45 -14.72
N SER A 449 47.82 -1.19 -15.01
CA SER A 449 47.65 -1.81 -16.35
C SER A 449 46.21 -2.01 -16.84
N ARG A 450 46.03 -2.37 -18.12
CA ARG A 450 44.73 -2.43 -18.82
C ARG A 450 43.98 -3.76 -18.64
N SER A 451 44.64 -4.86 -18.27
CA SER A 451 43.99 -6.10 -17.81
C SER A 451 43.62 -6.05 -16.32
N ASP A 452 44.23 -5.14 -15.55
CA ASP A 452 43.74 -4.77 -14.22
C ASP A 452 42.44 -3.95 -14.29
N TRP A 453 42.08 -3.42 -15.46
CA TRP A 453 40.91 -2.57 -15.68
C TRP A 453 39.59 -3.36 -15.74
N ASP A 454 39.58 -4.51 -16.43
CA ASP A 454 38.40 -5.38 -16.54
C ASP A 454 38.20 -6.25 -15.28
N ALA A 455 39.28 -6.63 -14.60
CA ALA A 455 39.23 -7.35 -13.33
C ALA A 455 38.84 -6.42 -12.14
N GLN A 456 39.15 -5.13 -12.19
CA GLN A 456 38.72 -4.16 -11.16
C GLN A 456 37.24 -3.76 -11.24
N GLN A 457 36.57 -3.94 -12.39
CA GLN A 457 35.13 -3.66 -12.50
C GLN A 457 34.26 -4.67 -11.75
N TYR A 458 34.65 -5.95 -11.72
CA TYR A 458 33.88 -7.01 -11.04
C TYR A 458 34.30 -7.25 -9.58
N GLN A 459 35.54 -6.91 -9.19
CA GLN A 459 36.04 -7.13 -7.83
C GLN A 459 35.90 -5.90 -6.90
N SER A 460 35.39 -4.77 -7.41
CA SER A 460 35.05 -3.58 -6.61
C SER A 460 33.58 -3.53 -6.14
N LEU A 461 32.81 -4.58 -6.44
CA LEU A 461 31.38 -4.70 -6.14
C LEU A 461 31.03 -5.86 -5.21
N SER A 462 31.99 -6.63 -4.71
CA SER A 462 31.72 -7.71 -3.77
C SER A 462 32.86 -7.86 -2.77
N GLU A 463 32.54 -7.67 -1.49
CA GLU A 463 33.34 -8.18 -0.39
C GLU A 463 32.70 -9.47 0.12
N PRO A 464 33.48 -10.50 0.50
CA PRO A 464 32.93 -11.64 1.21
C PRO A 464 32.41 -11.23 2.61
N PRO A 465 31.50 -12.02 3.20
CA PRO A 465 30.84 -11.66 4.46
C PRO A 465 31.85 -11.56 5.62
N ARG A 466 31.67 -10.56 6.49
CA ARG A 466 32.20 -10.56 7.86
C ARG A 466 31.02 -10.41 8.81
N GLU A 467 31.00 -11.21 9.87
CA GLU A 467 29.84 -11.47 10.75
C GLU A 467 29.43 -10.32 11.69
N ASP A 468 30.06 -9.14 11.62
CA ASP A 468 30.01 -8.20 12.74
C ASP A 468 29.47 -6.81 12.30
N ALA A 469 28.16 -6.70 12.08
CA ALA A 469 27.49 -5.41 11.94
C ALA A 469 26.62 -5.14 13.18
N GLN A 470 27.22 -4.58 14.24
CA GLN A 470 26.47 -4.04 15.36
C GLN A 470 25.87 -2.67 15.00
N ILE A 471 24.57 -2.54 15.21
CA ILE A 471 23.79 -1.32 15.03
C ILE A 471 23.94 -0.46 16.31
N PRO A 472 24.27 0.84 16.22
CA PRO A 472 24.38 1.70 17.40
C PRO A 472 22.99 1.99 18.02
N GLU A 473 22.86 1.80 19.33
CA GLU A 473 21.72 2.25 20.12
C GLU A 473 21.74 3.78 20.29
N THR A 474 20.64 4.45 19.93
CA THR A 474 20.35 5.84 20.32
C THR A 474 19.00 5.88 21.03
N GLU A 475 18.90 6.52 22.19
CA GLU A 475 17.66 6.63 23.01
C GLU A 475 16.43 7.03 22.15
N GLU A 476 15.41 6.16 22.10
CA GLU A 476 14.41 6.11 21.01
C GLU A 476 13.04 6.74 21.36
N PRO A 477 12.32 7.33 20.38
CA PRO A 477 10.90 7.75 20.46
C PRO A 477 9.91 6.71 21.02
N ASP A 478 10.31 5.43 21.13
CA ASP A 478 9.44 4.31 21.49
C ASP A 478 8.97 4.30 22.94
N ASP A 479 9.63 4.99 23.86
CA ASP A 479 9.22 5.06 25.26
C ASP A 479 7.93 5.87 25.48
N ASP A 480 7.77 7.00 24.78
CA ASP A 480 6.54 7.80 24.79
C ASP A 480 5.34 6.96 24.30
N TRP A 481 5.53 6.23 23.21
CA TRP A 481 4.51 5.34 22.64
C TRP A 481 4.16 4.19 23.59
N ARG A 482 5.15 3.56 24.24
CA ARG A 482 4.90 2.49 25.23
C ARG A 482 4.09 2.99 26.42
N SER A 483 4.42 4.17 26.94
CA SER A 483 3.70 4.82 28.05
C SER A 483 2.24 5.10 27.68
N LEU A 484 2.01 5.72 26.51
CA LEU A 484 0.66 6.00 26.01
C LEU A 484 -0.16 4.72 25.78
N GLY A 485 0.46 3.68 25.21
CA GLY A 485 -0.17 2.38 25.04
C GLY A 485 -0.59 1.74 26.36
N GLY A 486 0.23 1.85 27.41
CA GLY A 486 -0.09 1.36 28.76
C GLY A 486 -1.27 2.10 29.41
N ARG A 487 -1.31 3.43 29.28
CA ARG A 487 -2.43 4.26 29.76
C ARG A 487 -3.73 3.94 29.02
N LEU A 488 -3.68 3.86 27.70
CA LEU A 488 -4.84 3.50 26.88
C LEU A 488 -5.32 2.08 27.19
N GLY A 489 -4.42 1.11 27.36
CA GLY A 489 -4.77 -0.25 27.77
C GLY A 489 -5.45 -0.31 29.15
N SER A 490 -4.99 0.50 30.10
CA SER A 490 -5.60 0.62 31.43
C SER A 490 -7.01 1.24 31.34
N TRP A 491 -7.16 2.30 30.54
CA TRP A 491 -8.44 2.93 30.28
C TRP A 491 -9.44 1.97 29.60
N VAL A 492 -9.01 1.22 28.59
CA VAL A 492 -9.84 0.19 27.92
C VAL A 492 -10.29 -0.88 28.90
N LYS A 493 -9.41 -1.33 29.81
CA LYS A 493 -9.73 -2.35 30.82
C LYS A 493 -10.83 -1.87 31.77
N LEU A 494 -10.82 -0.60 32.17
CA LEU A 494 -11.83 -0.02 33.07
C LEU A 494 -13.18 0.20 32.37
N ASN A 495 -13.17 0.47 31.06
CA ASN A 495 -14.35 0.87 30.30
C ASN A 495 -14.98 -0.25 29.44
N ARG A 496 -14.58 -1.51 29.60
CA ARG A 496 -15.05 -2.65 28.77
C ARG A 496 -16.58 -2.70 28.54
N PRO A 497 -17.44 -2.51 29.56
CA PRO A 497 -18.89 -2.59 29.36
C PRO A 497 -19.41 -1.52 28.40
N ILE A 498 -18.92 -0.28 28.53
CA ILE A 498 -19.32 0.85 27.67
C ILE A 498 -18.81 0.65 26.24
N LEU A 499 -17.62 0.06 26.10
CA LEU A 499 -17.03 -0.25 24.81
C LEU A 499 -17.73 -1.42 24.09
N GLY A 500 -18.56 -2.19 24.78
CA GLY A 500 -19.18 -3.40 24.25
C GLY A 500 -18.19 -4.56 24.09
N LEU A 501 -17.23 -4.64 25.01
CA LEU A 501 -16.22 -5.70 25.08
C LEU A 501 -16.58 -6.70 26.19
N GLU A 502 -16.28 -7.98 25.97
CA GLU A 502 -16.54 -9.03 26.95
C GLU A 502 -15.68 -8.82 28.21
N ILE A 503 -16.29 -8.89 29.39
CA ILE A 503 -15.60 -8.57 30.65
C ILE A 503 -14.52 -9.61 30.98
N ASP A 504 -14.83 -10.89 30.74
CA ASP A 504 -14.01 -12.03 31.12
C ASP A 504 -12.91 -12.37 30.11
N ILE A 505 -12.92 -11.72 28.94
CA ILE A 505 -11.93 -11.96 27.88
C ILE A 505 -10.92 -10.81 27.86
N PRO A 506 -9.60 -11.10 27.90
CA PRO A 506 -8.58 -10.06 27.79
C PRO A 506 -8.75 -9.22 26.51
N ALA A 507 -8.80 -7.90 26.68
CA ALA A 507 -8.80 -6.93 25.60
C ALA A 507 -7.39 -6.37 25.39
N ALA A 508 -6.86 -6.51 24.19
CA ALA A 508 -5.55 -6.01 23.80
C ALA A 508 -5.70 -4.81 22.86
N VAL A 509 -5.02 -3.69 23.18
CA VAL A 509 -4.83 -2.59 22.24
C VAL A 509 -3.76 -3.02 21.24
N VAL A 510 -4.16 -3.29 20.00
CA VAL A 510 -3.25 -3.81 18.95
C VAL A 510 -2.69 -2.71 18.05
N GLY A 511 -3.27 -1.53 18.08
CA GLY A 511 -2.79 -0.35 17.37
C GLY A 511 -3.48 0.91 17.88
N PHE A 512 -2.78 2.04 17.92
CA PHE A 512 -3.35 3.34 18.24
C PHE A 512 -2.51 4.45 17.62
N HIS A 513 -3.18 5.49 17.12
CA HIS A 513 -2.54 6.50 16.28
C HIS A 513 -3.25 7.86 16.37
N PRO A 514 -2.50 8.97 16.37
CA PRO A 514 -3.07 10.30 16.19
C PRO A 514 -3.39 10.53 14.71
N VAL A 515 -4.42 11.30 14.43
CA VAL A 515 -4.86 11.66 13.08
C VAL A 515 -4.96 13.18 13.01
N HIS A 516 -4.24 13.78 12.05
CA HIS A 516 -4.28 15.22 11.77
C HIS A 516 -4.65 15.46 10.31
N ARG A 517 -5.91 15.81 10.07
CA ARG A 517 -6.43 16.02 8.71
C ARG A 517 -6.97 17.42 8.55
N ILE A 518 -6.89 17.95 7.34
CA ILE A 518 -7.46 19.24 6.99
C ILE A 518 -8.59 18.97 6.03
N ALA A 519 -9.81 19.36 6.41
CA ALA A 519 -10.99 19.29 5.56
C ALA A 519 -10.85 20.24 4.36
N ALA A 520 -11.62 20.02 3.30
CA ALA A 520 -11.64 20.95 2.16
C ALA A 520 -12.06 22.39 2.56
N THR A 521 -12.81 22.52 3.66
CA THR A 521 -13.20 23.80 4.28
C THR A 521 -12.05 24.52 4.99
N GLY A 522 -10.90 23.87 5.16
CA GLY A 522 -9.76 24.37 5.94
C GLY A 522 -9.82 24.03 7.43
N GLU A 523 -10.87 23.36 7.90
CA GLU A 523 -11.00 22.92 9.29
C GLU A 523 -10.00 21.81 9.62
N LEU A 524 -9.34 21.92 10.77
CA LEU A 524 -8.42 20.91 11.26
C LEU A 524 -9.19 19.86 12.08
N LEU A 525 -9.17 18.62 11.60
CA LEU A 525 -9.67 17.44 12.30
C LEU A 525 -8.51 16.78 13.06
N VAL A 526 -8.61 16.74 14.39
CA VAL A 526 -7.64 16.10 15.28
C VAL A 526 -8.33 15.00 16.08
N GLU A 527 -7.95 13.77 15.80
CA GLU A 527 -8.57 12.57 16.37
C GLU A 527 -7.51 11.55 16.78
N MET A 528 -7.91 10.56 17.58
CA MET A 528 -7.19 9.32 17.80
C MET A 528 -8.00 8.16 17.22
N VAL A 529 -7.30 7.25 16.54
CA VAL A 529 -7.84 5.95 16.14
C VAL A 529 -7.16 4.89 17.00
N ALA A 530 -7.93 4.02 17.64
CA ALA A 530 -7.40 2.88 18.39
C ALA A 530 -8.14 1.59 18.06
N GLN A 531 -7.39 0.50 17.97
CA GLN A 531 -7.86 -0.83 17.61
C GLN A 531 -7.69 -1.75 18.81
N ILE A 532 -8.78 -2.39 19.20
CA ILE A 532 -8.85 -3.31 20.33
C ILE A 532 -9.32 -4.66 19.82
N VAL A 533 -8.66 -5.73 20.25
CA VAL A 533 -8.98 -7.10 19.88
C VAL A 533 -9.13 -7.96 21.13
N GLN A 534 -10.17 -8.79 21.14
CA GLN A 534 -10.37 -9.87 22.09
C GLN A 534 -10.24 -11.21 21.37
N THR A 535 -9.62 -12.19 22.03
CA THR A 535 -9.42 -13.53 21.47
C THR A 535 -10.10 -14.54 22.38
N MET A 536 -11.01 -15.32 21.81
CA MET A 536 -11.71 -16.38 22.54
C MET A 536 -11.13 -17.72 22.12
N SER A 537 -10.81 -18.56 23.10
CA SER A 537 -10.46 -19.95 22.86
C SER A 537 -11.72 -20.71 22.39
N VAL A 538 -11.61 -21.41 21.28
CA VAL A 538 -12.71 -22.22 20.73
C VAL A 538 -12.23 -23.66 20.64
N GLU A 539 -13.09 -24.60 21.04
CA GLU A 539 -12.83 -26.04 20.85
C GLU A 539 -12.85 -26.41 19.37
N GLY A 540 -11.90 -27.27 18.99
CA GLY A 540 -11.69 -27.75 17.62
C GLY A 540 -10.47 -27.14 16.95
N ASP A 541 -9.98 -27.82 15.92
CA ASP A 541 -8.90 -27.30 15.06
C ASP A 541 -9.45 -26.25 14.09
N LEU A 542 -8.84 -25.07 14.08
CA LEU A 542 -9.19 -23.95 13.20
C LEU A 542 -8.16 -23.72 12.09
N GLY A 543 -7.23 -24.66 11.87
CA GLY A 543 -6.22 -24.58 10.80
C GLY A 543 -5.29 -23.36 10.92
N GLY A 544 -5.06 -22.89 12.15
CA GLY A 544 -4.16 -21.80 12.49
C GLY A 544 -4.90 -20.48 12.77
N LEU A 545 -6.19 -20.43 12.44
CA LEU A 545 -7.03 -19.26 12.69
C LEU A 545 -7.41 -19.16 14.18
N ARG A 546 -7.74 -17.94 14.61
CA ARG A 546 -8.22 -17.67 15.97
C ARG A 546 -9.55 -16.95 15.90
N TYR A 547 -10.48 -17.30 16.80
CA TYR A 547 -11.76 -16.63 16.88
C TYR A 547 -11.63 -15.31 17.65
N ARG A 548 -11.91 -14.19 16.96
CA ARG A 548 -11.65 -12.85 17.47
C ARG A 548 -12.86 -11.93 17.37
N ALA A 549 -12.98 -11.08 18.38
CA ALA A 549 -13.80 -9.88 18.32
C ALA A 549 -12.90 -8.64 18.27
N GLY A 550 -13.42 -7.57 17.67
CA GLY A 550 -12.67 -6.36 17.42
C GLY A 550 -13.50 -5.10 17.58
N LEU A 551 -12.84 -4.03 18.03
CA LEU A 551 -13.38 -2.67 18.08
C LEU A 551 -12.31 -1.71 17.54
N THR A 552 -12.64 -0.98 16.48
CA THR A 552 -11.93 0.27 16.15
C THR A 552 -12.72 1.42 16.74
N LEU A 553 -12.07 2.22 17.58
CA LEU A 553 -12.63 3.46 18.13
C LEU A 553 -11.96 4.67 17.49
N VAL A 554 -12.76 5.70 17.25
CA VAL A 554 -12.29 7.01 16.80
C VAL A 554 -12.74 8.03 17.83
N ALA A 555 -11.81 8.76 18.43
CA ALA A 555 -12.06 9.72 19.50
C ALA A 555 -11.50 11.10 19.16
N ASN A 556 -12.24 12.14 19.51
CA ASN A 556 -11.83 13.53 19.39
C ASN A 556 -10.78 13.91 20.45
N ILE A 557 -10.13 15.06 20.23
CA ILE A 557 -9.18 15.65 21.18
C ILE A 557 -9.76 15.92 22.57
N ASP A 558 -11.08 16.09 22.68
CA ASP A 558 -11.77 16.32 23.95
C ASP A 558 -12.22 15.03 24.66
N GLY A 559 -11.81 13.87 24.15
CA GLY A 559 -12.15 12.57 24.71
C GLY A 559 -13.55 12.08 24.38
N GLN A 560 -14.28 12.76 23.48
CA GLN A 560 -15.53 12.24 22.94
C GLN A 560 -15.26 11.13 21.92
N ILE A 561 -15.86 9.97 22.11
CA ILE A 561 -15.80 8.89 21.12
C ILE A 561 -16.86 9.13 20.06
N ARG A 562 -16.44 9.21 18.81
CA ARG A 562 -17.32 9.44 17.66
C ARG A 562 -17.79 8.15 17.02
N TYR A 563 -16.92 7.15 16.89
CA TYR A 563 -17.25 5.90 16.22
C TYR A 563 -16.87 4.68 17.05
N TYR A 564 -17.78 3.71 17.06
CA TYR A 564 -17.53 2.35 17.53
C TYR A 564 -17.72 1.36 16.38
N ILE A 565 -16.62 0.96 15.76
CA ILE A 565 -16.65 0.04 14.61
C ILE A 565 -16.37 -1.36 15.11
N ARG A 566 -17.45 -2.10 15.38
CA ARG A 566 -17.41 -3.37 16.11
C ARG A 566 -17.56 -4.58 15.19
N LYS A 567 -16.81 -5.63 15.51
CA LYS A 567 -17.05 -7.02 15.10
C LYS A 567 -17.14 -7.87 16.37
N PRO A 568 -18.30 -7.91 17.04
CA PRO A 568 -18.46 -8.58 18.34
C PRO A 568 -18.47 -10.10 18.20
N PHE A 569 -18.25 -10.82 19.29
CA PHE A 569 -18.49 -12.26 19.31
C PHE A 569 -19.96 -12.56 19.04
N ARG A 570 -20.21 -13.48 18.11
CA ARG A 570 -21.54 -13.96 17.71
C ARG A 570 -21.45 -15.40 17.20
N ASP A 571 -22.48 -16.19 17.48
CA ASP A 571 -22.51 -17.61 17.12
C ASP A 571 -22.52 -17.83 15.60
N ASP A 572 -23.17 -16.96 14.83
CA ASP A 572 -23.16 -17.00 13.37
C ASP A 572 -21.74 -16.83 12.79
N ARG A 573 -20.96 -15.90 13.32
CA ARG A 573 -19.55 -15.71 12.94
C ARG A 573 -18.68 -16.90 13.35
N LYS A 574 -18.93 -17.47 14.53
CA LYS A 574 -18.21 -18.66 15.01
C LYS A 574 -18.49 -19.85 14.10
N GLN A 575 -19.74 -20.03 13.69
CA GLN A 575 -20.14 -21.08 12.76
C GLN A 575 -19.55 -20.84 11.36
N ALA A 576 -19.63 -19.62 10.83
CA ALA A 576 -19.05 -19.30 9.52
C ALA A 576 -17.52 -19.55 9.46
N LEU A 577 -16.80 -19.28 10.56
CA LEU A 577 -15.38 -19.61 10.67
C LEU A 577 -15.15 -21.13 10.62
N ARG A 578 -15.98 -21.93 11.29
CA ARG A 578 -15.92 -23.40 11.23
C ARG A 578 -16.26 -23.92 9.84
N ASP A 579 -17.33 -23.42 9.23
CA ASP A 579 -17.75 -23.80 7.88
C ASP A 579 -16.65 -23.50 6.85
N ARG A 580 -15.90 -22.41 7.06
CA ARG A 580 -14.74 -22.08 6.23
C ARG A 580 -13.59 -23.07 6.40
N VAL A 581 -13.30 -23.51 7.61
CA VAL A 581 -12.29 -24.54 7.86
C VAL A 581 -12.70 -25.83 7.15
N THR A 582 -13.95 -26.26 7.31
CA THR A 582 -14.50 -27.43 6.61
C THR A 582 -14.41 -27.28 5.09
N ALA A 583 -14.83 -26.15 4.54
CA ALA A 583 -14.79 -25.91 3.09
C ALA A 583 -13.34 -25.89 2.55
N PHE A 584 -12.39 -25.36 3.32
CA PHE A 584 -10.97 -25.43 2.98
C PHE A 584 -10.50 -26.89 2.98
N ASP A 585 -10.81 -27.64 4.04
CA ASP A 585 -10.39 -29.03 4.17
C ASP A 585 -11.01 -29.93 3.07
N ASP A 586 -12.26 -29.68 2.69
CA ASP A 586 -12.92 -30.39 1.58
C ASP A 586 -12.26 -30.06 0.22
N ALA A 587 -11.93 -28.79 -0.01
CA ALA A 587 -11.28 -28.34 -1.25
C ALA A 587 -9.84 -28.87 -1.37
N TYR A 588 -9.09 -28.93 -0.26
CA TYR A 588 -7.71 -29.44 -0.22
C TYR A 588 -7.63 -30.97 -0.02
N GLY A 589 -8.70 -31.60 0.46
CA GLY A 589 -8.79 -33.04 0.75
C GLY A 589 -8.82 -33.95 -0.48
N MET A 590 -8.94 -33.39 -1.69
CA MET A 590 -8.84 -34.10 -2.98
C MET A 590 -7.39 -34.42 -3.40
N GLY A 591 -6.41 -34.35 -2.49
CA GLY A 591 -5.00 -34.65 -2.82
C GLY A 591 -4.10 -35.08 -1.65
N TRP A 592 -4.42 -34.75 -0.40
CA TRP A 592 -3.63 -35.16 0.77
C TRP A 592 -4.54 -35.69 1.89
N LYS A 593 -4.71 -37.01 1.98
CA LYS A 593 -5.19 -37.68 3.20
C LYS A 593 -4.04 -37.81 4.19
N SER A 594 -3.60 -36.70 4.79
CA SER A 594 -2.86 -36.80 6.05
C SER A 594 -3.85 -37.10 7.18
N ARG A 595 -3.60 -38.15 7.98
CA ARG A 595 -4.38 -38.46 9.19
C ARG A 595 -4.26 -37.37 10.28
N ASN A 596 -3.35 -36.40 10.12
CA ASN A 596 -3.22 -35.21 10.95
C ASN A 596 -2.97 -33.99 10.05
N PRO A 597 -3.96 -33.11 9.81
CA PRO A 597 -3.73 -31.85 9.10
C PRO A 597 -2.76 -30.97 9.90
N GLU A 598 -1.86 -30.26 9.20
CA GLU A 598 -0.94 -29.34 9.87
C GLU A 598 -1.73 -28.24 10.63
N PRO A 599 -1.35 -27.90 11.87
CA PRO A 599 -2.09 -26.95 12.69
C PRO A 599 -2.25 -25.56 12.07
N ASN A 600 -1.35 -25.11 11.20
CA ASN A 600 -1.37 -23.78 10.58
C ASN A 600 -1.68 -23.80 9.06
N ARG A 601 -2.23 -24.91 8.55
CA ARG A 601 -2.40 -25.14 7.10
C ARG A 601 -3.13 -24.02 6.36
N ILE A 602 -4.15 -23.40 6.96
CA ILE A 602 -4.92 -22.35 6.30
C ILE A 602 -4.08 -21.07 6.26
N VAL A 603 -3.49 -20.67 7.38
CA VAL A 603 -2.64 -19.47 7.43
C VAL A 603 -1.44 -19.61 6.47
N ALA A 604 -0.82 -20.79 6.41
CA ALA A 604 0.29 -21.04 5.49
C ALA A 604 -0.17 -20.95 4.01
N ALA A 605 -1.33 -21.53 3.67
CA ALA A 605 -1.88 -21.52 2.33
C ALA A 605 -2.32 -20.14 1.83
N TYR A 606 -2.46 -19.15 2.72
CA TYR A 606 -2.79 -17.76 2.39
C TYR A 606 -1.71 -16.78 2.86
N SER A 607 -0.51 -17.27 3.20
CA SER A 607 0.64 -16.39 3.47
C SER A 607 0.94 -15.54 2.24
N ALA A 608 1.49 -14.33 2.41
CA ALA A 608 1.86 -13.44 1.29
C ALA A 608 2.67 -14.20 0.22
N ARG A 609 3.75 -14.86 0.65
CA ARG A 609 4.56 -15.74 -0.21
C ARG A 609 3.74 -16.80 -0.98
N ALA A 610 2.75 -17.43 -0.35
CA ALA A 610 1.91 -18.45 -1.00
C ALA A 610 0.86 -17.84 -1.94
N MET A 611 0.32 -16.67 -1.58
CA MET A 611 -0.63 -15.90 -2.38
C MET A 611 0.05 -15.35 -3.62
N ASP A 612 1.21 -14.70 -3.47
CA ASP A 612 2.03 -14.24 -4.58
C ASP A 612 2.42 -15.40 -5.48
N ALA A 613 2.92 -16.51 -4.91
CA ALA A 613 3.24 -17.70 -5.71
C ALA A 613 2.03 -18.24 -6.50
N ARG A 614 0.78 -18.02 -6.06
CA ARG A 614 -0.42 -18.34 -6.84
C ARG A 614 -0.75 -17.29 -7.88
N ARG A 615 -0.53 -16.01 -7.57
CA ARG A 615 -0.69 -14.89 -8.51
C ARG A 615 0.21 -15.06 -9.74
N TRP A 616 1.44 -15.52 -9.52
CA TRP A 616 2.43 -15.78 -10.56
C TRP A 616 2.32 -17.18 -11.18
N ARG A 617 1.43 -18.04 -10.65
CA ARG A 617 1.18 -19.38 -11.17
C ARG A 617 0.15 -19.39 -12.28
#